data_AF-A0A502DQY3-F1
#
_entry.id   AF-A0A502DQY3-F1
#
_cell.length_a   1.000
_cell.length_b   1.000
_cell.length_c   1.000
_cell.angle_alpha   90.00
_cell.angle_beta   90.00
_cell.angle_gamma   90.00
#
_symmetry.space_group_name_H-M   'P 1'
#
loop_
_entity.id
_entity.type
_entity.pdbx_description
1 polymer ?
#
loop_
_entity_poly.entity_id
_entity_poly.type
_entity_poly.pdbx_seq_one_letter_code
_entity_poly.pdbx_strand_id
1 'polypeptide(L)'
;MPGVELRTDGYLPLARYGALGDGRSVALSGADGSIDWWCVPNMDSPPFFDRLLDAEEGGHFLLQPDEPFRVERRYLDDSNVLETVFTTPDGQARLTESLNSGPAGRLPWTELARRVEGLKGSVRFNLVMQPGRRGNTVNPYRSVIGGRVVLHVEHVMALFIHSEGVRFEWSDTGVTGEVVVSAGECQTVAVVAGRNEPLVAPSIEEVDERIDVSDREWRVWCKGVRFEGKDRPAFLRSALALKLLLYSPSGAIAAAATTSVPESIGGPKNYDYRYAWVRDAGYTIKAFLTAGLQAEAKAALTWLLNQLRHAGTRVLYTLDGDAVADVEEQDVAGYRGSKPVVHGNAATNQWQHGVYGDIFETASCFVNDGNILDGASAELLSHLADECADRWRTPDAGMWELQEEQHYTMSKISCWQALTRAVELADQGQLPTTCRERWSRERERIAEWIEAKCWSEKKQAFVMYPGSDKLDASLALAVRFGFDGRERLLLTLDAIDRELGAGPFHYRYTGMHAEEGCFLACSFWMVSARAQLGFVAEARERYDRLTAALSQGHGVLSEMVDPGTGDFLGNLPQGLSHLSHLMALSVLNDDAARN
;
A
#
# COMPACT_ATOMS: atom_id res chain seq x y z
N MET A 1 -8.56 -28.15 23.11
CA MET A 1 -7.34 -27.83 22.33
C MET A 1 -6.73 -26.58 22.94
N PRO A 2 -5.39 -26.47 23.12
CA PRO A 2 -4.83 -25.20 23.56
C PRO A 2 -5.08 -24.14 22.47
N GLY A 3 -5.74 -23.05 22.83
CA GLY A 3 -5.96 -21.91 21.94
C GLY A 3 -4.64 -21.21 21.64
N VAL A 4 -4.56 -20.55 20.50
CA VAL A 4 -3.40 -19.71 20.18
C VAL A 4 -3.60 -18.36 20.85
N GLU A 5 -2.70 -17.98 21.75
CA GLU A 5 -2.62 -16.59 22.19
C GLU A 5 -2.10 -15.77 21.00
N LEU A 6 -2.99 -15.00 20.37
CA LEU A 6 -2.69 -14.30 19.13
C LEU A 6 -2.11 -12.91 19.35
N ARG A 7 -2.34 -12.31 20.52
CA ARG A 7 -1.95 -10.93 20.83
C ARG A 7 -0.85 -10.89 21.88
N THR A 8 0.00 -9.88 21.77
CA THR A 8 1.02 -9.53 22.77
C THR A 8 0.78 -8.08 23.14
N ASP A 9 0.57 -7.82 24.44
CA ASP A 9 0.26 -6.48 24.97
C ASP A 9 -0.94 -5.81 24.28
N GLY A 10 -1.95 -6.59 23.88
CA GLY A 10 -3.14 -6.09 23.19
C GLY A 10 -3.01 -5.97 21.67
N TYR A 11 -1.80 -6.11 21.12
CA TYR A 11 -1.51 -5.98 19.69
C TYR A 11 -1.40 -7.33 18.98
N LEU A 12 -1.99 -7.42 17.79
CA LEU A 12 -1.83 -8.56 16.89
C LEU A 12 -0.55 -8.36 16.03
N PRO A 13 0.24 -9.40 15.74
CA PRO A 13 1.31 -9.30 14.74
C PRO A 13 0.78 -8.80 13.39
N LEU A 14 1.48 -7.87 12.74
CA LEU A 14 0.99 -7.23 11.51
C LEU A 14 0.63 -8.23 10.39
N ALA A 15 1.41 -9.30 10.26
CA ALA A 15 1.18 -10.38 9.29
C ALA A 15 -0.15 -11.13 9.49
N ARG A 16 -0.78 -10.99 10.65
CA ARG A 16 -2.09 -11.61 10.96
C ARG A 16 -3.27 -10.71 10.62
N TYR A 17 -3.06 -9.57 9.97
CA TYR A 17 -4.13 -8.77 9.39
C TYR A 17 -4.34 -9.08 7.90
N GLY A 18 -5.61 -9.15 7.50
CA GLY A 18 -6.04 -9.07 6.11
C GLY A 18 -6.65 -7.68 5.84
N ALA A 19 -6.47 -7.16 4.64
CA ALA A 19 -7.06 -5.90 4.21
C ALA A 19 -8.40 -6.14 3.48
N LEU A 20 -9.41 -5.34 3.83
CA LEU A 20 -10.71 -5.23 3.17
C LEU A 20 -10.82 -3.81 2.61
N GLY A 21 -11.38 -3.62 1.41
CA GLY A 21 -11.53 -2.27 0.84
C GLY A 21 -12.54 -2.20 -0.29
N ASP A 22 -13.06 -1.01 -0.53
CA ASP A 22 -14.08 -0.68 -1.55
C ASP A 22 -13.57 0.35 -2.58
N GLY A 23 -12.26 0.65 -2.54
CA GLY A 23 -11.65 1.71 -3.33
C GLY A 23 -11.83 3.12 -2.77
N ARG A 24 -12.39 3.31 -1.57
CA ARG A 24 -12.44 4.59 -0.84
C ARG A 24 -11.71 4.50 0.50
N SER A 25 -11.92 3.40 1.22
CA SER A 25 -11.26 3.12 2.49
C SER A 25 -10.78 1.68 2.56
N VAL A 26 -9.96 1.41 3.57
CA VAL A 26 -9.42 0.09 3.88
C VAL A 26 -9.62 -0.19 5.37
N ALA A 27 -10.12 -1.38 5.68
CA ALA A 27 -10.23 -1.92 7.03
C ALA A 27 -9.26 -3.10 7.21
N LEU A 28 -8.68 -3.25 8.40
CA LEU A 28 -7.81 -4.39 8.73
C LEU A 28 -8.53 -5.40 9.62
N SER A 29 -8.76 -6.60 9.07
CA SER A 29 -9.34 -7.75 9.76
C SER A 29 -8.25 -8.63 10.37
N GLY A 30 -8.25 -8.77 11.69
CA GLY A 30 -7.36 -9.62 12.46
C GLY A 30 -7.76 -11.09 12.41
N ALA A 31 -6.77 -11.97 12.54
CA ALA A 31 -6.96 -13.43 12.59
C ALA A 31 -7.78 -13.92 13.81
N ASP A 32 -8.02 -13.05 14.79
CA ASP A 32 -8.90 -13.28 15.93
C ASP A 32 -10.33 -12.81 15.69
N GLY A 33 -10.66 -12.31 14.50
CA GLY A 33 -11.98 -11.78 14.18
C GLY A 33 -12.21 -10.35 14.70
N SER A 34 -11.15 -9.57 14.96
CA SER A 34 -11.29 -8.14 15.26
C SER A 34 -11.04 -7.27 14.03
N ILE A 35 -11.82 -6.21 13.83
CA ILE A 35 -11.43 -5.09 12.96
C ILE A 35 -10.75 -4.05 13.84
N ASP A 36 -9.45 -3.88 13.68
CA ASP A 36 -8.62 -3.02 14.55
C ASP A 36 -8.23 -1.68 13.91
N TRP A 37 -8.45 -1.54 12.60
CA TRP A 37 -8.16 -0.33 11.86
C TRP A 37 -9.24 -0.12 10.81
N TRP A 38 -9.85 1.07 10.79
CA TRP A 38 -10.73 1.50 9.70
C TRP A 38 -10.95 3.01 9.74
N CYS A 39 -10.59 3.72 8.69
CA CYS A 39 -10.87 5.15 8.54
C CYS A 39 -12.22 5.38 7.84
N VAL A 40 -13.02 6.32 8.34
CA VAL A 40 -14.35 6.59 7.77
C VAL A 40 -14.49 8.07 7.40
N PRO A 41 -14.92 8.38 6.15
CA PRO A 41 -15.23 7.45 5.09
C PRO A 41 -14.05 7.20 4.14
N ASN A 42 -13.00 8.02 4.20
CA ASN A 42 -11.84 7.94 3.31
C ASN A 42 -10.64 7.36 4.06
N MET A 43 -9.70 6.77 3.32
CA MET A 43 -8.48 6.18 3.87
C MET A 43 -7.63 7.16 4.70
N ASP A 44 -7.58 8.44 4.31
CA ASP A 44 -6.88 9.52 5.02
C ASP A 44 -7.74 10.24 6.08
N SER A 45 -8.98 9.81 6.30
CA SER A 45 -9.82 10.34 7.38
C SER A 45 -9.33 9.87 8.76
N PRO A 46 -9.69 10.57 9.86
CA PRO A 46 -9.43 10.05 11.20
C PRO A 46 -10.05 8.65 11.39
N PRO A 47 -9.35 7.73 12.08
CA PRO A 47 -9.85 6.36 12.25
C PRO A 47 -11.16 6.33 13.05
N PHE A 48 -12.04 5.43 12.65
CA PHE A 48 -13.24 5.02 13.40
C PHE A 48 -12.89 3.86 14.35
N PHE A 49 -12.02 2.94 13.92
CA PHE A 49 -11.32 1.95 14.75
C PHE A 49 -9.82 2.15 14.60
N ASP A 50 -9.10 2.14 15.71
CA ASP A 50 -7.65 2.42 15.83
C ASP A 50 -6.98 1.55 16.91
N ARG A 51 -7.52 0.37 17.20
CA ARG A 51 -6.88 -0.60 18.10
C ARG A 51 -5.47 -1.02 17.64
N LEU A 52 -5.17 -0.83 16.35
CA LEU A 52 -3.82 -1.01 15.80
C LEU A 52 -2.79 -0.13 16.49
N LEU A 53 -3.09 1.15 16.76
CA LEU A 53 -2.15 2.10 17.38
C LEU A 53 -2.45 2.35 18.86
N ASP A 54 -3.70 2.15 19.28
CA ASP A 54 -4.15 2.35 20.66
C ASP A 54 -4.95 1.14 21.14
N ALA A 55 -4.27 0.18 21.77
CA ALA A 55 -4.86 -1.09 22.16
C ALA A 55 -6.02 -0.95 23.17
N GLU A 56 -6.06 0.16 23.92
CA GLU A 56 -7.05 0.40 24.99
C GLU A 56 -8.21 1.29 24.51
N GLU A 57 -7.91 2.48 23.97
CA GLU A 57 -8.93 3.50 23.64
C GLU A 57 -9.15 3.68 22.12
N GLY A 58 -8.40 2.95 21.30
CA GLY A 58 -8.48 3.02 19.84
C GLY A 58 -9.77 2.45 19.26
N GLY A 59 -10.50 1.64 20.02
CA GLY A 59 -11.76 1.04 19.57
C GLY A 59 -11.58 -0.01 18.46
N HIS A 60 -12.54 -0.92 18.36
CA HIS A 60 -12.49 -2.07 17.47
C HIS A 60 -13.88 -2.67 17.23
N PHE A 61 -13.97 -3.57 16.26
CA PHE A 61 -15.15 -4.42 16.04
C PHE A 61 -14.77 -5.90 16.12
N LEU A 62 -14.97 -6.52 17.28
CA LEU A 62 -14.73 -7.93 17.57
C LEU A 62 -15.92 -8.81 17.20
N LEU A 63 -15.63 -9.91 16.52
CA LEU A 63 -16.50 -11.06 16.37
C LEU A 63 -15.65 -12.33 16.46
N GLN A 64 -15.48 -12.84 17.69
CA GLN A 64 -14.50 -13.88 18.02
C GLN A 64 -15.18 -15.05 18.75
N PRO A 65 -14.80 -16.31 18.49
CA PRO A 65 -15.26 -17.42 19.32
C PRO A 65 -14.99 -17.19 20.82
N ASP A 66 -15.93 -17.59 21.68
CA ASP A 66 -15.82 -17.46 23.14
C ASP A 66 -14.98 -18.57 23.80
N GLU A 67 -14.57 -19.56 23.02
CA GLU A 67 -13.73 -20.69 23.41
C GLU A 67 -12.35 -20.69 22.70
N PRO A 68 -11.36 -21.44 23.19
CA PRO A 68 -10.08 -21.62 22.49
C PRO A 68 -10.27 -22.13 21.05
N PHE A 69 -9.72 -21.40 20.07
CA PHE A 69 -9.90 -21.71 18.65
C PHE A 69 -8.57 -21.85 17.89
N ARG A 70 -8.66 -22.45 16.70
CA ARG A 70 -7.68 -22.36 15.62
C ARG A 70 -8.30 -21.63 14.45
N VAL A 71 -7.45 -21.01 13.63
CA VAL A 71 -7.88 -20.19 12.51
C VAL A 71 -7.18 -20.59 11.21
N GLU A 72 -7.96 -20.68 10.14
CA GLU A 72 -7.49 -20.77 8.75
C GLU A 72 -8.07 -19.61 7.96
N ARG A 73 -7.26 -18.97 7.11
CA ARG A 73 -7.65 -17.75 6.41
C ARG A 73 -7.29 -17.80 4.95
N ARG A 74 -8.17 -17.26 4.12
CA ARG A 74 -7.92 -17.05 2.70
C ARG A 74 -8.79 -15.92 2.17
N TYR A 75 -8.29 -15.19 1.19
CA TYR A 75 -9.20 -14.46 0.31
C TYR A 75 -9.99 -15.45 -0.54
N LEU A 76 -11.23 -15.11 -0.90
CA LEU A 76 -11.93 -15.85 -1.94
C LEU A 76 -11.15 -15.75 -3.26
N ASP A 77 -11.30 -16.77 -4.10
CA ASP A 77 -10.54 -16.87 -5.35
C ASP A 77 -10.84 -15.64 -6.24
N ASP A 78 -9.77 -14.97 -6.68
CA ASP A 78 -9.83 -13.75 -7.48
C ASP A 78 -10.63 -12.60 -6.82
N SER A 79 -10.53 -12.45 -5.49
CA SER A 79 -11.36 -11.53 -4.71
C SER A 79 -10.63 -10.80 -3.57
N ASN A 80 -11.18 -9.65 -3.13
CA ASN A 80 -10.80 -8.97 -1.88
C ASN A 80 -11.75 -9.28 -0.72
N VAL A 81 -12.71 -10.19 -0.90
CA VAL A 81 -13.53 -10.73 0.19
C VAL A 81 -12.71 -11.76 0.98
N LEU A 82 -12.69 -11.62 2.31
CA LEU A 82 -11.86 -12.43 3.19
C LEU A 82 -12.69 -13.49 3.90
N GLU A 83 -12.20 -14.72 3.90
CA GLU A 83 -12.76 -15.85 4.62
C GLU A 83 -11.83 -16.24 5.78
N THR A 84 -12.39 -16.33 6.98
CA THR A 84 -11.72 -16.81 8.19
C THR A 84 -12.52 -17.98 8.78
N VAL A 85 -11.95 -19.17 8.80
CA VAL A 85 -12.57 -20.36 9.39
C VAL A 85 -12.03 -20.55 10.80
N PHE A 86 -12.93 -20.52 11.77
CA PHE A 86 -12.65 -20.81 13.17
C PHE A 86 -12.99 -22.28 13.47
N THR A 87 -12.07 -22.98 14.12
CA THR A 87 -12.30 -24.32 14.67
C THR A 87 -12.18 -24.29 16.18
N THR A 88 -13.28 -24.58 16.88
CA THR A 88 -13.36 -24.71 18.34
C THR A 88 -13.50 -26.18 18.75
N PRO A 89 -13.53 -26.53 20.05
CA PRO A 89 -13.88 -27.88 20.50
C PRO A 89 -15.29 -28.31 20.07
N ASP A 90 -16.24 -27.37 20.04
CA ASP A 90 -17.67 -27.64 19.86
C ASP A 90 -18.15 -27.48 18.40
N GLY A 91 -17.36 -26.85 17.54
CA GLY A 91 -17.75 -26.66 16.15
C GLY A 91 -16.74 -25.99 15.24
N GLN A 92 -17.20 -25.70 14.03
CA GLN A 92 -16.51 -24.91 13.04
C GLN A 92 -17.46 -23.88 12.46
N ALA A 93 -16.98 -22.66 12.28
CA ALA A 93 -17.74 -21.57 11.69
C ALA A 93 -16.85 -20.75 10.75
N ARG A 94 -17.44 -20.22 9.68
CA ARG A 94 -16.80 -19.36 8.69
C ARG A 94 -17.27 -17.94 8.89
N LEU A 95 -16.33 -17.01 9.02
CA LEU A 95 -16.55 -15.58 8.96
C LEU A 95 -16.13 -15.07 7.58
N THR A 96 -17.07 -14.50 6.82
CA THR A 96 -16.85 -13.87 5.52
C THR A 96 -17.03 -12.36 5.64
N GLU A 97 -16.04 -11.58 5.23
CA GLU A 97 -15.99 -10.14 5.49
C GLU A 97 -15.71 -9.34 4.22
N SER A 98 -16.33 -8.16 4.13
CA SER A 98 -16.23 -7.27 2.99
C SER A 98 -16.47 -5.81 3.39
N LEU A 99 -15.71 -4.88 2.79
CA LEU A 99 -16.20 -3.51 2.60
C LEU A 99 -17.03 -3.52 1.32
N ASN A 100 -18.34 -3.45 1.50
CA ASN A 100 -19.31 -3.76 0.46
C ASN A 100 -19.34 -2.72 -0.66
N SER A 101 -19.47 -3.23 -1.88
CA SER A 101 -19.74 -2.48 -3.10
C SER A 101 -21.09 -2.91 -3.69
N GLY A 102 -21.63 -2.08 -4.59
CA GLY A 102 -22.82 -2.40 -5.38
C GLY A 102 -22.47 -2.88 -6.79
N PRO A 103 -23.47 -3.25 -7.60
CA PRO A 103 -23.28 -3.72 -8.99
C PRO A 103 -22.67 -2.67 -9.94
N ALA A 104 -22.61 -1.41 -9.52
CA ALA A 104 -22.01 -0.30 -10.27
C ALA A 104 -20.68 0.17 -9.64
N GLY A 105 -20.07 -0.66 -8.80
CA GLY A 105 -18.90 -0.33 -8.00
C GLY A 105 -19.27 0.25 -6.63
N ARG A 106 -18.40 1.11 -6.11
CA ARG A 106 -18.47 1.66 -4.75
C ARG A 106 -19.84 2.26 -4.41
N LEU A 107 -20.34 1.96 -3.21
CA LEU A 107 -21.54 2.59 -2.66
C LEU A 107 -21.30 4.09 -2.32
N PRO A 108 -22.35 4.93 -2.26
CA PRO A 108 -22.22 6.32 -1.79
C PRO A 108 -21.81 6.45 -0.31
N TRP A 109 -22.25 5.50 0.53
CA TRP A 109 -21.87 5.38 1.95
C TRP A 109 -20.79 4.31 2.13
N THR A 110 -20.26 4.18 3.35
CA THR A 110 -19.32 3.12 3.71
C THR A 110 -20.07 1.98 4.41
N GLU A 111 -19.84 0.73 4.01
CA GLU A 111 -20.56 -0.43 4.54
C GLU A 111 -19.58 -1.58 4.82
N LEU A 112 -19.30 -1.85 6.09
CA LEU A 112 -18.50 -2.99 6.54
C LEU A 112 -19.45 -4.11 6.96
N ALA A 113 -19.43 -5.24 6.26
CA ALA A 113 -20.31 -6.37 6.49
C ALA A 113 -19.53 -7.64 6.85
N ARG A 114 -20.13 -8.43 7.76
CA ARG A 114 -19.52 -9.61 8.37
C ARG A 114 -20.58 -10.70 8.51
N ARG A 115 -20.45 -11.76 7.72
CA ARG A 115 -21.36 -12.91 7.68
C ARG A 115 -20.71 -14.10 8.36
N VAL A 116 -21.36 -14.67 9.37
CA VAL A 116 -20.92 -15.88 10.08
C VAL A 116 -21.81 -17.05 9.73
N GLU A 117 -21.22 -18.13 9.23
CA GLU A 117 -21.89 -19.37 8.85
C GLU A 117 -21.40 -20.53 9.72
N GLY A 118 -22.30 -21.31 10.31
CA GLY A 118 -21.94 -22.55 11.00
C GLY A 118 -21.66 -23.68 10.00
N LEU A 119 -20.46 -24.26 10.04
CA LEU A 119 -20.05 -25.35 9.15
C LEU A 119 -20.28 -26.72 9.78
N LYS A 120 -20.02 -26.84 11.08
CA LYS A 120 -20.13 -28.08 11.85
C LYS A 120 -20.38 -27.76 13.32
N GLY A 121 -21.20 -28.56 14.00
CA GLY A 121 -21.45 -28.37 15.43
C GLY A 121 -22.12 -27.03 15.71
N SER A 122 -21.76 -26.41 16.83
CA SER A 122 -22.23 -25.07 17.20
C SER A 122 -21.07 -24.24 17.72
N VAL A 123 -21.00 -22.96 17.32
CA VAL A 123 -19.97 -22.02 17.76
C VAL A 123 -20.65 -20.77 18.28
N ARG A 124 -20.30 -20.35 19.50
CA ARG A 124 -20.68 -19.05 20.06
C ARG A 124 -19.57 -18.05 19.80
N PHE A 125 -19.97 -16.85 19.39
CA PHE A 125 -19.08 -15.71 19.21
C PHE A 125 -19.45 -14.59 20.17
N ASN A 126 -18.43 -13.98 20.76
CA ASN A 126 -18.51 -12.69 21.43
C ASN A 126 -18.49 -11.58 20.39
N LEU A 127 -19.41 -10.63 20.53
CA LEU A 127 -19.51 -9.43 19.70
C LEU A 127 -19.19 -8.19 20.54
N VAL A 128 -18.27 -7.36 20.07
CA VAL A 128 -17.99 -6.04 20.65
C VAL A 128 -17.79 -5.06 19.52
N MET A 129 -18.54 -3.97 19.47
CA MET A 129 -18.25 -2.85 18.57
C MET A 129 -18.17 -1.57 19.38
N GLN A 130 -16.98 -0.99 19.42
CA GLN A 130 -16.71 0.23 20.15
C GLN A 130 -15.83 1.14 19.26
N PRO A 131 -16.31 2.30 18.82
CA PRO A 131 -15.49 3.25 18.09
C PRO A 131 -14.40 3.85 18.99
N GLY A 132 -13.31 4.31 18.36
CA GLY A 132 -12.16 4.89 19.06
C GLY A 132 -12.39 6.30 19.57
N ARG A 133 -11.56 6.70 20.54
CA ARG A 133 -11.52 8.08 21.09
C ARG A 133 -10.54 9.02 20.39
N ARG A 134 -9.79 8.53 19.40
CA ARG A 134 -8.80 9.29 18.61
C ARG A 134 -7.78 10.02 19.50
N GLY A 135 -7.00 9.28 20.28
CA GLY A 135 -6.06 9.86 21.25
C GLY A 135 -6.74 10.73 22.30
N ASN A 136 -7.90 10.29 22.79
CA ASN A 136 -8.71 10.99 23.80
C ASN A 136 -9.21 12.39 23.40
N THR A 137 -9.17 12.75 22.11
CA THR A 137 -9.68 14.04 21.61
C THR A 137 -11.19 14.01 21.33
N VAL A 138 -11.78 12.82 21.21
CA VAL A 138 -13.21 12.62 20.90
C VAL A 138 -13.84 11.62 21.87
N ASN A 139 -15.11 11.83 22.21
CA ASN A 139 -15.90 10.88 23.00
C ASN A 139 -17.09 10.37 22.16
N PRO A 140 -17.07 9.11 21.71
CA PRO A 140 -18.21 8.50 21.03
C PRO A 140 -19.47 8.54 21.89
N TYR A 141 -20.63 8.74 21.27
CA TYR A 141 -21.91 8.65 21.97
C TYR A 141 -23.00 8.11 21.05
N ARG A 142 -24.10 7.64 21.62
CA ARG A 142 -25.28 7.19 20.86
C ARG A 142 -26.48 8.12 21.02
N SER A 143 -27.35 8.11 20.03
CA SER A 143 -28.69 8.71 20.10
C SER A 143 -29.72 7.82 19.39
N VAL A 144 -31.02 8.11 19.59
CA VAL A 144 -32.11 7.43 18.89
C VAL A 144 -32.74 8.38 17.88
N ILE A 145 -32.67 8.03 16.59
CA ILE A 145 -33.20 8.83 15.48
C ILE A 145 -34.13 7.93 14.66
N GLY A 146 -35.41 8.29 14.55
CA GLY A 146 -36.38 7.51 13.78
C GLY A 146 -36.54 6.05 14.25
N GLY A 147 -36.38 5.80 15.56
CA GLY A 147 -36.45 4.46 16.16
C GLY A 147 -35.18 3.61 16.00
N ARG A 148 -34.11 4.15 15.41
CA ARG A 148 -32.82 3.48 15.25
C ARG A 148 -31.79 4.09 16.19
N VAL A 149 -30.92 3.25 16.77
CA VAL A 149 -29.76 3.71 17.52
C VAL A 149 -28.67 4.11 16.52
N VAL A 150 -28.17 5.34 16.65
CA VAL A 150 -27.11 5.90 15.82
C VAL A 150 -25.91 6.19 16.70
N LEU A 151 -24.73 5.70 16.30
CA LEU A 151 -23.46 6.05 16.90
C LEU A 151 -22.89 7.31 16.25
N HIS A 152 -22.34 8.19 17.06
CA HIS A 152 -21.71 9.44 16.66
C HIS A 152 -20.26 9.46 17.13
N VAL A 153 -19.35 9.74 16.21
CA VAL A 153 -17.92 9.97 16.50
C VAL A 153 -17.52 11.24 15.77
N GLU A 154 -17.50 12.35 16.50
CA GLU A 154 -17.29 13.68 15.93
C GLU A 154 -18.28 13.93 14.76
N HIS A 155 -17.81 13.97 13.51
CA HIS A 155 -18.61 14.22 12.31
C HIS A 155 -19.14 12.95 11.63
N VAL A 156 -18.83 11.76 12.17
CA VAL A 156 -19.25 10.46 11.62
C VAL A 156 -20.53 9.99 12.30
N MET A 157 -21.50 9.56 11.50
CA MET A 157 -22.67 8.81 11.94
C MET A 157 -22.54 7.36 11.49
N ALA A 158 -22.87 6.42 12.37
CA ALA A 158 -22.84 4.98 12.07
C ALA A 158 -24.10 4.26 12.58
N LEU A 159 -24.59 3.32 11.77
CA LEU A 159 -25.67 2.39 12.11
C LEU A 159 -25.11 0.98 12.23
N PHE A 160 -25.49 0.30 13.31
CA PHE A 160 -25.27 -1.13 13.47
C PHE A 160 -26.48 -1.89 12.91
N ILE A 161 -26.27 -2.62 11.81
CA ILE A 161 -27.29 -3.45 11.14
C ILE A 161 -26.98 -4.91 11.47
N HIS A 162 -27.97 -5.69 11.88
CA HIS A 162 -27.74 -7.06 12.35
C HIS A 162 -28.93 -7.98 12.05
N SER A 163 -28.67 -9.28 11.98
CA SER A 163 -29.70 -10.32 11.92
C SER A 163 -30.44 -10.44 13.26
N GLU A 164 -31.67 -11.00 13.23
CA GLU A 164 -32.49 -11.21 14.43
C GLU A 164 -31.86 -12.16 15.45
N GLY A 165 -30.98 -13.07 15.03
CA GLY A 165 -30.29 -14.01 15.90
C GLY A 165 -29.17 -13.41 16.74
N VAL A 166 -28.81 -12.15 16.52
CA VAL A 166 -27.76 -11.43 17.26
C VAL A 166 -28.35 -10.82 18.52
N ARG A 167 -27.83 -11.22 19.67
CA ARG A 167 -28.25 -10.70 20.98
C ARG A 167 -27.21 -9.70 21.46
N PHE A 168 -27.63 -8.50 21.84
CA PHE A 168 -26.69 -7.48 22.28
C PHE A 168 -27.34 -6.45 23.18
N GLU A 169 -26.48 -5.71 23.86
CA GLU A 169 -26.81 -4.57 24.69
C GLU A 169 -25.94 -3.39 24.26
N TRP A 170 -26.55 -2.21 24.24
CA TRP A 170 -25.86 -0.98 23.95
C TRP A 170 -25.35 -0.33 25.24
N SER A 171 -24.07 0.04 25.25
CA SER A 171 -23.53 1.05 26.15
C SER A 171 -23.71 2.44 25.53
N ASP A 172 -23.22 3.48 26.20
CA ASP A 172 -23.23 4.84 25.63
C ASP A 172 -22.25 4.99 24.46
N THR A 173 -21.21 4.17 24.42
CA THR A 173 -20.08 4.29 23.49
C THR A 173 -19.98 3.13 22.50
N GLY A 174 -20.85 2.12 22.56
CA GLY A 174 -20.75 0.95 21.71
C GLY A 174 -21.78 -0.13 22.03
N VAL A 175 -21.53 -1.34 21.53
CA VAL A 175 -22.41 -2.50 21.69
C VAL A 175 -21.59 -3.73 22.08
N THR A 176 -22.13 -4.53 23.00
CA THR A 176 -21.59 -5.83 23.41
C THR A 176 -22.67 -6.89 23.27
N GLY A 177 -22.32 -8.08 22.81
CA GLY A 177 -23.30 -9.12 22.57
C GLY A 177 -22.72 -10.49 22.27
N GLU A 178 -23.59 -11.38 21.84
CA GLU A 178 -23.26 -12.74 21.44
C GLU A 178 -24.06 -13.15 20.20
N VAL A 179 -23.48 -14.06 19.43
CA VAL A 179 -24.17 -14.77 18.35
C VAL A 179 -23.79 -16.23 18.40
N VAL A 180 -24.77 -17.11 18.20
CA VAL A 180 -24.55 -18.56 18.13
C VAL A 180 -24.92 -19.01 16.73
N VAL A 181 -24.04 -19.79 16.10
CA VAL A 181 -24.28 -20.40 14.79
C VAL A 181 -24.10 -21.91 14.88
N SER A 182 -25.12 -22.64 14.47
CA SER A 182 -25.08 -24.10 14.28
C SER A 182 -24.87 -24.45 12.81
N ALA A 183 -24.52 -25.70 12.52
CA ALA A 183 -24.32 -26.17 11.15
C ALA A 183 -25.51 -25.81 10.22
N GLY A 184 -25.25 -25.03 9.18
CA GLY A 184 -26.25 -24.55 8.21
C GLY A 184 -26.95 -23.24 8.59
N GLU A 185 -26.72 -22.70 9.80
CA GLU A 185 -27.21 -21.38 10.20
C GLU A 185 -26.25 -20.28 9.75
N CYS A 186 -26.82 -19.11 9.45
CA CYS A 186 -26.09 -17.93 9.01
C CYS A 186 -26.60 -16.70 9.77
N GLN A 187 -25.70 -15.83 10.20
CA GLN A 187 -26.00 -14.57 10.87
C GLN A 187 -25.06 -13.49 10.34
N THR A 188 -25.60 -12.28 10.12
CA THR A 188 -24.84 -11.17 9.53
C THR A 188 -24.92 -9.94 10.42
N VAL A 189 -23.80 -9.25 10.55
CA VAL A 189 -23.68 -7.96 11.23
C VAL A 189 -22.91 -6.98 10.37
N ALA A 190 -23.24 -5.70 10.48
CA ALA A 190 -22.62 -4.68 9.65
C ALA A 190 -22.63 -3.29 10.28
N VAL A 191 -21.74 -2.45 9.79
CA VAL A 191 -21.66 -1.02 10.09
C VAL A 191 -21.85 -0.23 8.81
N VAL A 192 -22.91 0.57 8.77
CA VAL A 192 -23.16 1.56 7.71
C VAL A 192 -22.80 2.92 8.25
N ALA A 193 -21.85 3.62 7.62
CA ALA A 193 -21.32 4.88 8.14
C ALA A 193 -21.06 5.93 7.05
N GLY A 194 -21.18 7.20 7.45
CA GLY A 194 -20.94 8.37 6.61
C GLY A 194 -20.49 9.57 7.44
N ARG A 195 -19.93 10.60 6.79
CA ARG A 195 -19.40 11.81 7.46
C ARG A 195 -20.03 13.07 6.89
N ASN A 196 -20.63 13.89 7.76
CA ASN A 196 -21.32 15.13 7.38
C ASN A 196 -22.38 14.95 6.27
N GLU A 197 -23.07 13.81 6.28
CA GLU A 197 -24.07 13.46 5.26
C GLU A 197 -25.24 12.65 5.86
N PRO A 198 -26.43 12.67 5.22
CA PRO A 198 -27.53 11.78 5.59
C PRO A 198 -27.15 10.31 5.41
N LEU A 199 -27.57 9.46 6.34
CA LEU A 199 -27.23 8.03 6.33
C LEU A 199 -28.42 7.19 5.85
N VAL A 200 -28.15 6.23 4.96
CA VAL A 200 -29.12 5.20 4.56
C VAL A 200 -29.23 4.12 5.63
N ALA A 201 -30.35 3.41 5.67
CA ALA A 201 -30.58 2.30 6.60
C ALA A 201 -31.10 1.07 5.84
N PRO A 202 -30.20 0.34 5.13
CA PRO A 202 -30.58 -0.85 4.36
C PRO A 202 -31.10 -1.97 5.27
N SER A 203 -31.78 -2.94 4.67
CA SER A 203 -32.12 -4.18 5.38
C SER A 203 -30.87 -5.05 5.55
N ILE A 204 -30.89 -5.97 6.52
CA ILE A 204 -29.75 -6.87 6.73
C ILE A 204 -29.56 -7.82 5.53
N GLU A 205 -30.64 -8.21 4.86
CA GLU A 205 -30.62 -9.06 3.67
C GLU A 205 -29.92 -8.35 2.49
N GLU A 206 -30.18 -7.06 2.29
CA GLU A 206 -29.50 -6.28 1.25
C GLU A 206 -28.00 -6.16 1.54
N VAL A 207 -27.62 -5.99 2.81
CA VAL A 207 -26.21 -5.92 3.23
C VAL A 207 -25.52 -7.27 3.04
N ASP A 208 -26.19 -8.36 3.38
CA ASP A 208 -25.67 -9.72 3.19
C ASP A 208 -25.43 -10.04 1.71
N GLU A 209 -26.41 -9.75 0.85
CA GLU A 209 -26.30 -9.96 -0.59
C GLU A 209 -25.13 -9.17 -1.19
N ARG A 210 -24.83 -7.97 -0.66
CA ARG A 210 -23.72 -7.14 -1.12
C ARG A 210 -22.35 -7.74 -0.85
N ILE A 211 -22.20 -8.67 0.11
CA ILE A 211 -20.94 -9.42 0.27
C ILE A 211 -20.68 -10.23 -1.01
N ASP A 212 -21.70 -10.92 -1.51
CA ASP A 212 -21.60 -11.74 -2.73
C ASP A 212 -21.54 -10.87 -4.00
N VAL A 213 -22.19 -9.71 -4.02
CA VAL A 213 -22.00 -8.71 -5.09
C VAL A 213 -20.54 -8.27 -5.13
N SER A 214 -19.96 -7.92 -3.99
CA SER A 214 -18.57 -7.46 -3.90
C SER A 214 -17.60 -8.53 -4.39
N ASP A 215 -17.79 -9.80 -4.01
CA ASP A 215 -17.01 -10.92 -4.55
C ASP A 215 -17.09 -10.99 -6.08
N ARG A 216 -18.30 -10.91 -6.64
CA ARG A 216 -18.50 -10.95 -8.09
C ARG A 216 -17.81 -9.79 -8.79
N GLU A 217 -17.88 -8.57 -8.25
CA GLU A 217 -17.22 -7.40 -8.84
C GLU A 217 -15.70 -7.54 -8.83
N TRP A 218 -15.11 -8.04 -7.74
CA TRP A 218 -13.67 -8.31 -7.70
C TRP A 218 -13.24 -9.36 -8.73
N ARG A 219 -14.03 -10.42 -8.88
CA ARG A 219 -13.77 -11.48 -9.86
C ARG A 219 -13.93 -10.99 -11.29
N VAL A 220 -14.91 -10.11 -11.55
CA VAL A 220 -15.07 -9.43 -12.84
C VAL A 220 -13.84 -8.56 -13.12
N TRP A 221 -13.38 -7.79 -12.14
CA TRP A 221 -12.17 -6.97 -12.27
C TRP A 221 -10.93 -7.83 -12.56
N CYS A 222 -10.73 -8.95 -11.85
CA CYS A 222 -9.60 -9.86 -12.05
C CYS A 222 -9.55 -10.51 -13.44
N LYS A 223 -10.68 -10.62 -14.16
CA LYS A 223 -10.69 -11.09 -15.56
C LYS A 223 -9.97 -10.12 -16.51
N GLY A 224 -9.92 -8.83 -16.15
CA GLY A 224 -9.18 -7.81 -16.92
C GLY A 224 -7.67 -7.89 -16.74
N VAL A 225 -7.18 -8.59 -15.70
CA VAL A 225 -5.76 -8.68 -15.39
C VAL A 225 -5.06 -9.64 -16.34
N ARG A 226 -4.11 -9.10 -17.11
CA ARG A 226 -3.24 -9.81 -18.04
C ARG A 226 -1.99 -10.30 -17.32
N PHE A 227 -2.03 -11.55 -16.88
CA PHE A 227 -0.86 -12.29 -16.40
C PHE A 227 -1.18 -13.78 -16.49
N GLU A 228 -0.27 -14.57 -17.05
CA GLU A 228 -0.43 -16.01 -17.25
C GLU A 228 0.66 -16.79 -16.49
N GLY A 229 0.49 -18.11 -16.39
CA GLY A 229 1.46 -18.99 -15.74
C GLY A 229 1.19 -19.27 -14.26
N LYS A 230 2.09 -20.06 -13.66
CA LYS A 230 1.95 -20.60 -12.30
C LYS A 230 1.89 -19.54 -11.20
N ASP A 231 2.50 -18.38 -11.42
CA ASP A 231 2.62 -17.32 -10.43
C ASP A 231 1.42 -16.36 -10.45
N ARG A 232 0.44 -16.60 -11.33
CA ARG A 232 -0.75 -15.76 -11.46
C ARG A 232 -1.50 -15.51 -10.15
N PRO A 233 -1.70 -16.48 -9.24
CA PRO A 233 -2.35 -16.21 -7.96
C PRO A 233 -1.60 -15.19 -7.10
N ALA A 234 -0.27 -15.28 -7.06
CA ALA A 234 0.58 -14.34 -6.32
C ALA A 234 0.56 -12.93 -6.96
N PHE A 235 0.59 -12.87 -8.30
CA PHE A 235 0.45 -11.64 -9.06
C PHE A 235 -0.90 -10.97 -8.76
N LEU A 236 -2.01 -11.70 -8.91
CA LEU A 236 -3.33 -11.17 -8.64
C LEU A 236 -3.49 -10.65 -7.22
N ARG A 237 -2.98 -11.37 -6.22
CA ARG A 237 -3.12 -10.96 -4.82
C ARG A 237 -2.44 -9.60 -4.57
N SER A 238 -1.28 -9.34 -5.19
CA SER A 238 -0.64 -8.02 -5.10
C SER A 238 -1.33 -6.95 -5.94
N ALA A 239 -1.84 -7.30 -7.13
CA ALA A 239 -2.62 -6.37 -7.96
C ALA A 239 -3.92 -5.92 -7.25
N LEU A 240 -4.62 -6.86 -6.61
CA LEU A 240 -5.80 -6.58 -5.80
C LEU A 240 -5.47 -5.73 -4.58
N ALA A 241 -4.30 -5.90 -3.95
CA ALA A 241 -3.87 -5.06 -2.83
C ALA A 241 -3.56 -3.62 -3.27
N LEU A 242 -2.88 -3.43 -4.42
CA LEU A 242 -2.70 -2.12 -5.03
C LEU A 242 -4.03 -1.47 -5.42
N LYS A 243 -4.99 -2.27 -5.89
CA LYS A 243 -6.33 -1.77 -6.22
C LYS A 243 -7.08 -1.25 -5.00
N LEU A 244 -6.81 -1.76 -3.79
CA LEU A 244 -7.35 -1.19 -2.55
C LEU A 244 -6.74 0.18 -2.23
N LEU A 245 -5.50 0.44 -2.64
CA LEU A 245 -4.80 1.71 -2.43
C LEU A 245 -5.13 2.77 -3.50
N LEU A 246 -5.73 2.36 -4.62
CA LEU A 246 -6.27 3.28 -5.61
C LEU A 246 -7.58 3.91 -5.08
N TYR A 247 -7.49 5.17 -4.69
CA TYR A 247 -8.60 5.97 -4.20
C TYR A 247 -9.52 6.36 -5.38
N SER A 248 -10.54 5.53 -5.57
CA SER A 248 -11.53 5.60 -6.65
C SER A 248 -12.24 6.96 -6.80
N PRO A 249 -12.46 7.77 -5.74
CA PRO A 249 -13.08 9.09 -5.90
C PRO A 249 -12.29 10.07 -6.77
N SER A 250 -10.96 10.07 -6.68
CA SER A 250 -10.11 11.03 -7.41
C SER A 250 -9.16 10.38 -8.41
N GLY A 251 -8.83 9.09 -8.23
CA GLY A 251 -7.77 8.39 -8.95
C GLY A 251 -6.40 8.46 -8.24
N ALA A 252 -6.29 9.13 -7.10
CA ALA A 252 -5.07 9.14 -6.28
C ALA A 252 -4.69 7.72 -5.83
N ILE A 253 -3.41 7.50 -5.54
CA ILE A 253 -2.90 6.22 -5.06
C ILE A 253 -2.21 6.47 -3.72
N ALA A 254 -2.75 5.91 -2.65
CA ALA A 254 -2.13 6.00 -1.33
C ALA A 254 -0.86 5.14 -1.23
N ALA A 255 0.17 5.59 -0.51
CA ALA A 255 1.38 4.79 -0.30
C ALA A 255 1.12 3.58 0.62
N ALA A 256 0.25 3.73 1.62
CA ALA A 256 -0.30 2.63 2.41
C ALA A 256 -1.67 3.00 3.01
N ALA A 257 -2.36 2.01 3.58
CA ALA A 257 -3.65 2.22 4.22
C ALA A 257 -3.57 2.67 5.69
N THR A 258 -2.40 2.57 6.31
CA THR A 258 -2.17 2.87 7.73
C THR A 258 -1.21 4.04 7.91
N THR A 259 -1.18 4.55 9.15
CA THR A 259 -0.20 5.53 9.63
C THR A 259 0.60 4.95 10.78
N SER A 260 1.82 5.44 10.95
CA SER A 260 2.62 5.35 12.19
C SER A 260 2.88 3.94 12.70
N VAL A 261 2.73 2.94 11.84
CA VAL A 261 3.20 1.59 12.14
C VAL A 261 4.72 1.62 12.00
N PRO A 262 5.47 1.14 13.01
CA PRO A 262 6.88 1.48 13.15
C PRO A 262 7.79 0.69 12.22
N GLU A 263 8.80 1.36 11.65
CA GLU A 263 9.88 0.70 10.89
C GLU A 263 10.79 -0.18 11.79
N SER A 264 10.78 0.04 13.11
CA SER A 264 11.36 -0.81 14.15
C SER A 264 10.61 -0.63 15.47
N ILE A 265 10.35 -1.72 16.21
CA ILE A 265 9.59 -1.64 17.48
C ILE A 265 10.32 -0.74 18.49
N GLY A 266 9.62 0.27 19.01
CA GLY A 266 10.16 1.27 19.93
C GLY A 266 11.01 2.37 19.26
N GLY A 267 11.20 2.30 17.94
CA GLY A 267 11.93 3.30 17.16
C GLY A 267 11.09 4.54 16.83
N PRO A 268 11.73 5.66 16.46
CA PRO A 268 11.05 6.93 16.17
C PRO A 268 10.59 7.08 14.71
N LYS A 269 10.92 6.12 13.83
CA LYS A 269 10.61 6.19 12.39
C LYS A 269 9.21 5.66 12.11
N ASN A 270 8.24 6.52 12.37
CA ASN A 270 6.82 6.23 12.24
C ASN A 270 6.19 7.36 11.40
N TYR A 271 5.54 7.01 10.30
CA TYR A 271 5.08 7.99 9.30
C TYR A 271 3.63 7.76 8.88
N ASP A 272 2.90 8.83 8.56
CA ASP A 272 1.57 8.74 7.94
C ASP A 272 1.71 8.55 6.43
N TYR A 273 1.33 7.35 5.95
CA TYR A 273 1.48 6.91 4.56
C TYR A 273 0.16 6.92 3.78
N ARG A 274 -0.89 7.51 4.35
CA ARG A 274 -2.25 7.53 3.74
C ARG A 274 -2.42 8.59 2.66
N TYR A 275 -1.31 9.15 2.20
CA TYR A 275 -1.22 10.20 1.19
C TYR A 275 -0.69 9.66 -0.14
N ALA A 276 -0.78 10.47 -1.19
CA ALA A 276 -0.39 10.10 -2.54
C ALA A 276 0.98 10.68 -2.92
N TRP A 277 2.00 9.83 -2.92
CA TRP A 277 3.34 10.17 -3.42
C TRP A 277 3.39 10.08 -4.94
N VAL A 278 4.10 11.03 -5.57
CA VAL A 278 4.31 11.03 -7.03
C VAL A 278 5.04 9.76 -7.48
N ARG A 279 6.06 9.33 -6.72
CA ARG A 279 6.82 8.11 -6.98
C ARG A 279 5.93 6.87 -6.99
N ASP A 280 5.20 6.67 -5.89
CA ASP A 280 4.35 5.51 -5.67
C ASP A 280 3.22 5.44 -6.71
N ALA A 281 2.63 6.59 -7.05
CA ALA A 281 1.66 6.70 -8.13
C ALA A 281 2.28 6.31 -9.48
N GLY A 282 3.46 6.84 -9.82
CA GLY A 282 4.10 6.58 -11.11
C GLY A 282 4.42 5.11 -11.33
N TYR A 283 4.98 4.45 -10.31
CA TYR A 283 5.25 3.02 -10.43
C TYR A 283 3.97 2.17 -10.44
N THR A 284 2.97 2.50 -9.63
CA THR A 284 1.70 1.78 -9.60
C THR A 284 0.96 1.87 -10.94
N ILE A 285 0.99 3.03 -11.60
CA ILE A 285 0.44 3.18 -12.96
C ILE A 285 1.13 2.23 -13.94
N LYS A 286 2.47 2.12 -13.89
CA LYS A 286 3.20 1.16 -14.73
C LYS A 286 2.82 -0.29 -14.44
N ALA A 287 2.62 -0.66 -13.18
CA ALA A 287 2.14 -2.00 -12.84
C ALA A 287 0.73 -2.27 -13.37
N PHE A 288 -0.18 -1.30 -13.27
CA PHE A 288 -1.51 -1.40 -13.86
C PHE A 288 -1.48 -1.53 -15.38
N LEU A 289 -0.67 -0.74 -16.08
CA LEU A 289 -0.48 -0.88 -17.53
C LEU A 289 0.05 -2.27 -17.90
N THR A 290 1.08 -2.76 -17.19
CA THR A 290 1.63 -4.10 -17.38
C THR A 290 0.58 -5.19 -17.16
N ALA A 291 -0.31 -4.99 -16.19
CA ALA A 291 -1.43 -5.87 -15.90
C ALA A 291 -2.64 -5.68 -16.84
N GLY A 292 -2.60 -4.76 -17.82
CA GLY A 292 -3.71 -4.47 -18.74
C GLY A 292 -4.85 -3.62 -18.16
N LEU A 293 -4.66 -3.02 -16.99
CA LEU A 293 -5.65 -2.25 -16.22
C LEU A 293 -5.68 -0.77 -16.67
N GLN A 294 -6.19 -0.55 -17.88
CA GLN A 294 -6.19 0.77 -18.54
C GLN A 294 -6.99 1.83 -17.79
N ALA A 295 -8.16 1.48 -17.24
CA ALA A 295 -9.03 2.44 -16.58
C ALA A 295 -8.36 3.03 -15.33
N GLU A 296 -7.73 2.17 -14.53
CA GLU A 296 -6.95 2.53 -13.35
C GLU A 296 -5.74 3.39 -13.72
N ALA A 297 -4.94 2.95 -14.69
CA ALA A 297 -3.77 3.68 -15.17
C ALA A 297 -4.14 5.08 -15.68
N LYS A 298 -5.21 5.18 -16.49
CA LYS A 298 -5.72 6.46 -16.99
C LYS A 298 -6.19 7.36 -15.86
N ALA A 299 -6.95 6.84 -14.90
CA ALA A 299 -7.48 7.63 -13.78
C ALA A 299 -6.34 8.23 -12.95
N ALA A 300 -5.37 7.40 -12.56
CA ALA A 300 -4.23 7.83 -11.76
C ALA A 300 -3.30 8.80 -12.51
N LEU A 301 -3.01 8.56 -13.80
CA LEU A 301 -2.23 9.50 -14.60
C LEU A 301 -2.96 10.84 -14.77
N THR A 302 -4.27 10.81 -15.01
CA THR A 302 -5.09 12.04 -15.11
C THR A 302 -5.01 12.83 -13.80
N TRP A 303 -5.18 12.16 -12.66
CA TRP A 303 -5.07 12.78 -11.35
C TRP A 303 -3.69 13.43 -11.15
N LEU A 304 -2.61 12.67 -11.39
CA LEU A 304 -1.24 13.16 -11.21
C LEU A 304 -0.96 14.41 -12.06
N LEU A 305 -1.27 14.36 -13.36
CA LEU A 305 -1.05 15.50 -14.26
C LEU A 305 -1.89 16.72 -13.87
N ASN A 306 -3.11 16.51 -13.36
CA ASN A 306 -3.91 17.59 -12.81
C ASN A 306 -3.26 18.20 -11.57
N GLN A 307 -2.78 17.41 -10.62
CA GLN A 307 -2.14 17.97 -9.41
C GLN A 307 -0.85 18.72 -9.73
N LEU A 308 -0.02 18.18 -10.63
CA LEU A 308 1.19 18.86 -11.09
C LEU A 308 0.87 20.23 -11.72
N ARG A 309 -0.24 20.34 -12.48
CA ARG A 309 -0.68 21.61 -13.09
C ARG A 309 -1.15 22.63 -12.05
N HIS A 310 -1.87 22.21 -11.01
CA HIS A 310 -2.45 23.13 -10.03
C HIS A 310 -1.48 23.50 -8.90
N ALA A 311 -0.64 22.56 -8.48
CA ALA A 311 0.13 22.66 -7.24
C ALA A 311 1.66 22.50 -7.42
N GLY A 312 2.15 22.28 -8.64
CA GLY A 312 3.58 22.11 -8.96
C GLY A 312 4.12 20.73 -8.58
N THR A 313 5.44 20.49 -8.76
CA THR A 313 6.11 19.21 -8.43
C THR A 313 6.35 19.06 -6.93
N ARG A 314 5.33 18.63 -6.19
CA ARG A 314 5.49 18.22 -4.79
C ARG A 314 5.87 16.75 -4.71
N VAL A 315 6.43 16.35 -3.57
CA VAL A 315 6.73 14.94 -3.31
C VAL A 315 5.43 14.13 -3.15
N LEU A 316 4.46 14.70 -2.42
CA LEU A 316 3.19 14.08 -2.10
C LEU A 316 2.03 15.09 -2.00
N TYR A 317 0.81 14.55 -2.08
CA TYR A 317 -0.46 15.27 -1.95
C TYR A 317 -1.42 14.50 -1.06
N THR A 318 -2.44 15.17 -0.53
CA THR A 318 -3.63 14.47 0.01
C THR A 318 -4.32 13.69 -1.12
N LEU A 319 -5.22 12.77 -0.78
CA LEU A 319 -5.92 11.98 -1.80
C LEU A 319 -6.85 12.83 -2.69
N ASP A 320 -7.27 13.99 -2.18
CA ASP A 320 -8.05 14.98 -2.93
C ASP A 320 -7.16 15.95 -3.75
N GLY A 321 -5.84 15.96 -3.52
CA GLY A 321 -4.86 16.71 -4.31
C GLY A 321 -4.28 17.97 -3.64
N ASP A 322 -4.66 18.24 -2.39
CA ASP A 322 -4.14 19.38 -1.62
C ASP A 322 -2.74 19.11 -1.07
N ALA A 323 -2.11 20.15 -0.52
CA ALA A 323 -0.87 19.99 0.24
C ALA A 323 -1.14 19.22 1.54
N VAL A 324 -0.27 18.25 1.85
CA VAL A 324 -0.33 17.51 3.11
C VAL A 324 0.12 18.42 4.25
N ALA A 325 -0.56 18.35 5.39
CA ALA A 325 -0.22 19.15 6.57
C ALA A 325 1.18 18.81 7.11
N ASP A 326 1.79 19.76 7.81
CA ASP A 326 2.99 19.50 8.62
C ASP A 326 2.69 18.43 9.68
N VAL A 327 3.75 17.79 10.17
CA VAL A 327 3.64 16.70 11.14
C VAL A 327 3.07 17.18 12.46
N GLU A 328 1.99 16.54 12.91
CA GLU A 328 1.40 16.69 14.23
C GLU A 328 1.48 15.35 14.97
N GLU A 329 2.06 15.35 16.18
CA GLU A 329 2.11 14.17 17.04
C GLU A 329 0.80 13.99 17.81
N GLN A 330 0.31 12.76 17.85
CA GLN A 330 -0.87 12.35 18.60
C GLN A 330 -0.46 11.66 19.91
N ASP A 331 -1.12 11.99 21.01
CA ASP A 331 -0.91 11.33 22.30
C ASP A 331 -1.65 9.99 22.36
N VAL A 332 -1.11 9.01 21.65
CA VAL A 332 -1.53 7.60 21.68
C VAL A 332 -0.32 6.71 21.99
N ALA A 333 -0.57 5.47 22.40
CA ALA A 333 0.50 4.52 22.76
C ALA A 333 1.39 4.14 21.57
N GLY A 334 0.79 4.02 20.37
CA GLY A 334 1.43 3.51 19.17
C GLY A 334 1.55 1.98 19.17
N TYR A 335 1.78 1.39 17.99
CA TYR A 335 1.85 -0.07 17.85
C TYR A 335 2.98 -0.63 18.73
N ARG A 336 2.61 -1.50 19.68
CA ARG A 336 3.53 -2.07 20.71
C ARG A 336 4.35 -1.00 21.45
N GLY A 337 3.73 0.16 21.73
CA GLY A 337 4.36 1.26 22.45
C GLY A 337 5.34 2.09 21.62
N SER A 338 5.35 1.94 20.29
CA SER A 338 6.26 2.66 19.41
C SER A 338 5.75 4.07 19.12
N LYS A 339 6.50 5.09 19.51
CA LYS A 339 6.17 6.51 19.36
C LYS A 339 7.21 7.23 18.48
N PRO A 340 6.85 8.33 17.80
CA PRO A 340 5.56 9.04 17.84
C PRO A 340 4.48 8.36 16.98
N VAL A 341 3.22 8.71 17.21
CA VAL A 341 2.15 8.52 16.23
C VAL A 341 1.83 9.87 15.64
N VAL A 342 1.74 9.96 14.32
CA VAL A 342 1.70 11.22 13.60
C VAL A 342 0.52 11.31 12.64
N HIS A 343 0.08 12.54 12.42
CA HIS A 343 -0.71 12.96 11.26
C HIS A 343 0.11 13.96 10.45
N GLY A 344 -0.09 14.01 9.13
CA GLY A 344 0.72 14.84 8.24
C GLY A 344 2.06 14.18 7.87
N ASN A 345 2.87 14.89 7.10
CA ASN A 345 4.14 14.36 6.64
C ASN A 345 5.17 15.47 6.38
N ALA A 346 6.41 15.23 6.80
CA ALA A 346 7.49 16.21 6.67
C ALA A 346 7.99 16.40 5.23
N ALA A 347 7.70 15.43 4.33
CA ALA A 347 8.15 15.47 2.95
C ALA A 347 7.42 16.52 2.08
N THR A 348 6.34 17.14 2.58
CA THR A 348 5.53 18.12 1.85
C THR A 348 6.35 19.26 1.24
N ASN A 349 7.34 19.74 1.99
CA ASN A 349 8.17 20.89 1.61
C ASN A 349 9.55 20.47 1.09
N GLN A 350 9.83 19.18 0.96
CA GLN A 350 11.11 18.69 0.46
C GLN A 350 11.20 18.82 -1.06
N TRP A 351 12.43 19.03 -1.52
CA TRP A 351 12.78 18.91 -2.93
C TRP A 351 13.33 17.52 -3.22
N GLN A 352 12.78 16.83 -4.23
CA GLN A 352 13.27 15.54 -4.70
C GLN A 352 13.40 15.54 -6.22
N HIS A 353 14.59 15.29 -6.73
CA HIS A 353 14.82 15.17 -8.18
C HIS A 353 14.21 13.88 -8.75
N GLY A 354 14.02 12.85 -7.91
CA GLY A 354 13.47 11.55 -8.31
C GLY A 354 12.13 11.65 -9.02
N VAL A 355 11.28 12.59 -8.60
CA VAL A 355 9.90 12.75 -9.12
C VAL A 355 9.86 13.00 -10.62
N TYR A 356 10.87 13.66 -11.20
CA TYR A 356 10.93 13.85 -12.65
C TYR A 356 11.00 12.52 -13.39
N GLY A 357 11.85 11.60 -12.92
CA GLY A 357 11.98 10.26 -13.52
C GLY A 357 10.66 9.51 -13.46
N ASP A 358 10.00 9.54 -12.30
CA ASP A 358 8.74 8.83 -12.08
C ASP A 358 7.61 9.37 -12.97
N ILE A 359 7.48 10.69 -13.10
CA ILE A 359 6.47 11.34 -13.96
C ILE A 359 6.66 10.94 -15.43
N PHE A 360 7.89 11.06 -15.94
CA PHE A 360 8.18 10.83 -17.35
C PHE A 360 8.17 9.35 -17.73
N GLU A 361 8.62 8.47 -16.85
CA GLU A 361 8.49 7.02 -17.04
C GLU A 361 7.03 6.61 -17.14
N THR A 362 6.18 7.21 -16.30
CA THR A 362 4.73 6.95 -16.31
C THR A 362 4.10 7.38 -17.63
N ALA A 363 4.37 8.62 -18.06
CA ALA A 363 3.87 9.13 -19.34
C ALA A 363 4.37 8.28 -20.53
N SER A 364 5.65 7.89 -20.50
CA SER A 364 6.24 7.02 -21.53
C SER A 364 5.57 5.64 -21.57
N CYS A 365 5.35 5.01 -20.42
CA CYS A 365 4.68 3.71 -20.39
C CYS A 365 3.23 3.78 -20.85
N PHE A 366 2.52 4.86 -20.51
CA PHE A 366 1.15 5.09 -20.97
C PHE A 366 1.08 5.18 -22.50
N VAL A 367 2.00 5.93 -23.12
CA VAL A 367 2.11 6.07 -24.57
C VAL A 367 2.55 4.77 -25.25
N ASN A 368 3.56 4.08 -24.70
CA ASN A 368 4.08 2.83 -25.26
C ASN A 368 3.03 1.71 -25.27
N ASP A 369 2.03 1.80 -24.40
CA ASP A 369 0.88 0.89 -24.40
C ASP A 369 -0.19 1.26 -25.47
N GLY A 370 0.07 2.26 -26.29
CA GLY A 370 -0.77 2.68 -27.43
C GLY A 370 -1.69 3.87 -27.14
N ASN A 371 -1.55 4.51 -25.98
CA ASN A 371 -2.35 5.68 -25.61
C ASN A 371 -1.70 6.99 -26.09
N ILE A 372 -2.42 8.10 -25.95
CA ILE A 372 -2.03 9.42 -26.46
C ILE A 372 -2.13 10.46 -25.35
N LEU A 373 -1.20 11.41 -25.31
CA LEU A 373 -1.24 12.57 -24.43
C LEU A 373 -2.03 13.72 -25.07
N ASP A 374 -2.87 14.40 -24.28
CA ASP A 374 -3.52 15.63 -24.72
C ASP A 374 -2.53 16.82 -24.73
N GLY A 375 -2.89 17.90 -25.43
CA GLY A 375 -2.01 19.06 -25.59
C GLY A 375 -1.62 19.74 -24.27
N ALA A 376 -2.54 19.84 -23.30
CA ALA A 376 -2.24 20.48 -22.02
C ALA A 376 -1.29 19.62 -21.17
N SER A 377 -1.43 18.30 -21.24
CA SER A 377 -0.49 17.35 -20.62
C SER A 377 0.88 17.39 -21.30
N ALA A 378 0.91 17.50 -22.64
CA ALA A 378 2.15 17.60 -23.40
C ALA A 378 2.94 18.89 -23.09
N GLU A 379 2.25 20.03 -23.01
CA GLU A 379 2.86 21.31 -22.61
C GLU A 379 3.40 21.27 -21.18
N LEU A 380 2.62 20.72 -20.23
CA LEU A 380 3.06 20.54 -18.85
C LEU A 380 4.33 19.71 -18.78
N LEU A 381 4.36 18.54 -19.41
CA LEU A 381 5.53 17.66 -19.43
C LEU A 381 6.73 18.35 -20.08
N SER A 382 6.55 19.08 -21.19
CA SER A 382 7.63 19.86 -21.80
C SER A 382 8.27 20.85 -20.81
N HIS A 383 7.46 21.58 -20.03
CA HIS A 383 7.98 22.49 -19.01
C HIS A 383 8.71 21.75 -17.88
N LEU A 384 8.22 20.58 -17.46
CA LEU A 384 8.89 19.76 -16.44
C LEU A 384 10.23 19.19 -16.93
N ALA A 385 10.37 18.85 -18.21
CA ALA A 385 11.66 18.47 -18.78
C ALA A 385 12.65 19.64 -18.78
N ASP A 386 12.18 20.83 -19.11
CA ASP A 386 13.01 22.04 -19.03
C ASP A 386 13.46 22.34 -17.60
N GLU A 387 12.56 22.18 -16.63
CA GLU A 387 12.89 22.36 -15.21
C GLU A 387 13.92 21.32 -14.72
N CYS A 388 13.74 20.06 -15.10
CA CYS A 388 14.70 18.99 -14.81
C CYS A 388 16.09 19.31 -15.40
N ALA A 389 16.13 19.77 -16.65
CA ALA A 389 17.35 20.18 -17.34
C ALA A 389 18.08 21.35 -16.65
N ASP A 390 17.35 22.25 -15.99
CA ASP A 390 17.94 23.35 -15.23
C ASP A 390 18.42 22.92 -13.83
N ARG A 391 17.62 22.12 -13.13
CA ARG A 391 17.80 21.87 -11.70
C ARG A 391 18.67 20.68 -11.35
N TRP A 392 18.89 19.72 -12.24
CA TRP A 392 19.60 18.47 -11.92
C TRP A 392 20.96 18.68 -11.23
N ARG A 393 21.61 19.84 -11.40
CA ARG A 393 22.89 20.18 -10.78
C ARG A 393 22.83 20.55 -9.31
N THR A 394 21.65 20.70 -8.69
CA THR A 394 21.52 21.01 -7.26
C THR A 394 21.44 19.72 -6.42
N PRO A 395 21.75 19.76 -5.12
CA PRO A 395 21.43 18.66 -4.22
C PRO A 395 19.91 18.57 -3.98
N ASP A 396 19.45 17.45 -3.42
CA ASP A 396 18.07 17.19 -3.04
C ASP A 396 17.98 16.16 -1.90
N ALA A 397 16.78 15.89 -1.40
CA ALA A 397 16.54 14.96 -0.30
C ALA A 397 16.64 13.47 -0.68
N GLY A 398 16.75 13.14 -1.97
CA GLY A 398 16.80 11.76 -2.44
C GLY A 398 15.46 11.02 -2.32
N MET A 399 15.39 9.79 -2.83
CA MET A 399 14.16 8.98 -2.80
C MET A 399 13.73 8.61 -1.37
N TRP A 400 14.67 8.55 -0.43
CA TRP A 400 14.42 8.22 0.98
C TRP A 400 14.10 9.44 1.85
N GLU A 401 13.85 10.61 1.25
CA GLU A 401 13.31 11.79 1.93
C GLU A 401 14.22 12.30 3.07
N LEU A 402 15.53 12.21 2.84
CA LEU A 402 16.55 12.43 3.85
C LEU A 402 16.68 13.90 4.22
N GLN A 403 16.98 14.17 5.49
CA GLN A 403 17.16 15.53 6.00
C GLN A 403 18.37 16.24 5.35
N GLU A 404 19.43 15.50 5.06
CA GLU A 404 20.60 16.05 4.38
C GLU A 404 20.40 16.03 2.87
N GLU A 405 20.41 17.22 2.26
CA GLU A 405 20.43 17.34 0.82
C GLU A 405 21.82 17.01 0.27
N GLN A 406 21.89 16.06 -0.66
CA GLN A 406 23.13 15.65 -1.32
C GLN A 406 22.91 15.49 -2.83
N HIS A 407 24.00 15.33 -3.59
CA HIS A 407 23.89 14.86 -4.97
C HIS A 407 23.73 13.32 -5.00
N TYR A 408 22.57 12.84 -4.54
CA TYR A 408 22.27 11.41 -4.55
C TYR A 408 22.37 10.83 -5.97
N THR A 409 23.10 9.72 -6.10
CA THR A 409 23.33 9.08 -7.40
C THR A 409 22.02 8.66 -8.05
N MET A 410 21.12 8.06 -7.27
CA MET A 410 19.80 7.66 -7.76
C MET A 410 18.98 8.86 -8.26
N SER A 411 19.02 9.99 -7.54
CA SER A 411 18.37 11.23 -7.98
C SER A 411 18.87 11.71 -9.35
N LYS A 412 20.18 11.58 -9.63
CA LYS A 412 20.75 11.95 -10.93
C LYS A 412 20.37 10.95 -12.02
N ILE A 413 20.34 9.66 -11.71
CA ILE A 413 19.83 8.63 -12.62
C ILE A 413 18.36 8.90 -12.98
N SER A 414 17.53 9.30 -12.02
CA SER A 414 16.13 9.68 -12.29
C SER A 414 16.01 10.92 -13.18
N CYS A 415 16.86 11.94 -13.01
CA CYS A 415 16.90 13.08 -13.96
C CYS A 415 17.33 12.64 -15.36
N TRP A 416 18.33 11.77 -15.47
CA TRP A 416 18.76 11.20 -16.74
C TRP A 416 17.61 10.44 -17.41
N GLN A 417 16.87 9.63 -16.65
CA GLN A 417 15.69 8.90 -17.12
C GLN A 417 14.63 9.87 -17.61
N ALA A 418 14.31 10.91 -16.83
CA ALA A 418 13.31 11.91 -17.19
C ALA A 418 13.59 12.53 -18.55
N LEU A 419 14.82 13.02 -18.76
CA LEU A 419 15.22 13.63 -20.03
C LEU A 419 15.31 12.62 -21.18
N THR A 420 15.67 11.36 -20.90
CA THR A 420 15.63 10.27 -21.89
C THR A 420 14.21 10.06 -22.40
N ARG A 421 13.25 9.88 -21.49
CA ARG A 421 11.83 9.69 -21.81
C ARG A 421 11.22 10.94 -22.47
N ALA A 422 11.61 12.14 -22.04
CA ALA A 422 11.16 13.39 -22.68
C ALA A 422 11.58 13.47 -24.15
N VAL A 423 12.83 13.11 -24.46
CA VAL A 423 13.33 13.04 -25.84
C VAL A 423 12.57 12.01 -26.65
N GLU A 424 12.40 10.80 -26.12
CA GLU A 424 11.65 9.73 -26.80
C GLU A 424 10.19 10.14 -27.10
N LEU A 425 9.52 10.77 -26.13
CA LEU A 425 8.14 11.24 -26.30
C LEU A 425 8.04 12.38 -27.32
N ALA A 426 9.01 13.30 -27.37
CA ALA A 426 9.06 14.33 -28.40
C ALA A 426 9.31 13.74 -29.80
N ASP A 427 10.21 12.76 -29.91
CA ASP A 427 10.51 12.08 -31.18
C ASP A 427 9.30 11.28 -31.69
N GLN A 428 8.44 10.78 -30.79
CA GLN A 428 7.17 10.14 -31.11
C GLN A 428 6.03 11.14 -31.43
N GLY A 429 6.27 12.45 -31.31
CA GLY A 429 5.26 13.49 -31.54
C GLY A 429 4.25 13.67 -30.40
N GLN A 430 4.53 13.13 -29.21
CA GLN A 430 3.67 13.28 -28.02
C GLN A 430 3.98 14.56 -27.24
N LEU A 431 5.19 15.11 -27.37
CA LEU A 431 5.63 16.37 -26.76
C LEU A 431 6.08 17.37 -27.82
N PRO A 432 6.03 18.69 -27.52
CA PRO A 432 6.67 19.71 -28.35
C PRO A 432 8.18 19.43 -28.55
N THR A 433 8.67 19.67 -29.76
CA THR A 433 10.08 19.40 -30.11
C THR A 433 11.02 20.58 -29.89
N THR A 434 10.51 21.75 -29.47
CA THR A 434 11.25 23.02 -29.33
C THR A 434 12.51 22.88 -28.46
N CYS A 435 12.43 22.14 -27.35
CA CYS A 435 13.52 21.96 -26.40
C CYS A 435 14.20 20.57 -26.48
N ARG A 436 13.81 19.72 -27.45
CA ARG A 436 14.28 18.32 -27.57
C ARG A 436 15.81 18.21 -27.59
N GLU A 437 16.48 19.03 -28.38
CA GLU A 437 17.95 19.04 -28.47
C GLU A 437 18.63 19.48 -27.17
N ARG A 438 17.99 20.35 -26.37
CA ARG A 438 18.49 20.74 -25.06
C ARG A 438 18.41 19.56 -24.09
N TRP A 439 17.27 18.86 -24.04
CA TRP A 439 17.09 17.69 -23.18
C TRP A 439 18.10 16.58 -23.50
N SER A 440 18.37 16.32 -24.79
CA SER A 440 19.39 15.35 -25.21
C SER A 440 20.78 15.68 -24.67
N ARG A 441 21.20 16.95 -24.77
CA ARG A 441 22.51 17.40 -24.25
C ARG A 441 22.60 17.32 -22.74
N GLU A 442 21.55 17.71 -22.01
CA GLU A 442 21.57 17.62 -20.54
C GLU A 442 21.54 16.17 -20.07
N ARG A 443 20.79 15.28 -20.74
CA ARG A 443 20.85 13.83 -20.49
C ARG A 443 22.29 13.31 -20.58
N GLU A 444 23.02 13.65 -21.64
CA GLU A 444 24.42 13.24 -21.83
C GLU A 444 25.33 13.77 -20.72
N ARG A 445 25.18 15.05 -20.35
CA ARG A 445 25.94 15.66 -19.25
C ARG A 445 25.68 15.01 -17.90
N ILE A 446 24.44 14.59 -17.63
CA ILE A 446 24.10 13.87 -16.41
C ILE A 446 24.81 12.51 -16.40
N ALA A 447 24.76 11.76 -17.50
CA ALA A 447 25.44 10.46 -17.61
C ALA A 447 26.96 10.60 -17.40
N GLU A 448 27.60 11.54 -18.10
CA GLU A 448 29.03 11.84 -17.92
C GLU A 448 29.38 12.20 -16.48
N TRP A 449 28.52 12.98 -15.81
CA TRP A 449 28.73 13.38 -14.42
C TRP A 449 28.62 12.19 -13.46
N ILE A 450 27.60 11.32 -13.63
CA ILE A 450 27.41 10.12 -12.80
C ILE A 450 28.63 9.20 -12.93
N GLU A 451 29.06 8.91 -14.16
CA GLU A 451 30.23 8.07 -14.44
C GLU A 451 31.51 8.62 -13.82
N ALA A 452 31.69 9.94 -13.85
CA ALA A 452 32.88 10.60 -13.32
C ALA A 452 32.89 10.79 -11.79
N LYS A 453 31.72 10.84 -11.14
CA LYS A 453 31.60 11.28 -9.74
C LYS A 453 31.00 10.25 -8.79
N CYS A 454 30.16 9.35 -9.28
CA CYS A 454 29.41 8.41 -8.46
C CYS A 454 30.02 7.00 -8.42
N TRP A 455 30.90 6.66 -9.37
CA TRP A 455 31.59 5.37 -9.36
C TRP A 455 32.73 5.34 -8.33
N SER A 456 32.76 4.29 -7.50
CA SER A 456 33.85 4.05 -6.56
C SER A 456 34.68 2.84 -6.98
N GLU A 457 35.93 3.09 -7.38
CA GLU A 457 36.88 2.02 -7.69
C GLU A 457 37.18 1.12 -6.47
N LYS A 458 37.10 1.66 -5.26
CA LYS A 458 37.31 0.90 -4.02
C LYS A 458 36.16 -0.09 -3.77
N LYS A 459 34.92 0.35 -3.98
CA LYS A 459 33.72 -0.46 -3.75
C LYS A 459 33.35 -1.34 -4.94
N GLN A 460 33.87 -1.00 -6.13
CA GLN A 460 33.41 -1.52 -7.41
C GLN A 460 31.89 -1.36 -7.54
N ALA A 461 31.39 -0.16 -7.22
CA ALA A 461 29.97 0.13 -7.21
C ALA A 461 29.71 1.63 -7.40
N PHE A 462 28.52 1.96 -7.89
CA PHE A 462 27.97 3.30 -7.69
C PHE A 462 27.65 3.51 -6.20
N VAL A 463 28.19 4.57 -5.60
CA VAL A 463 27.92 4.92 -4.21
C VAL A 463 26.66 5.79 -4.08
N MET A 464 26.13 5.90 -2.87
CA MET A 464 24.89 6.63 -2.57
C MET A 464 24.95 8.10 -3.01
N TYR A 465 26.08 8.77 -2.78
CA TYR A 465 26.41 10.10 -3.29
C TYR A 465 27.94 10.27 -3.41
N PRO A 466 28.44 11.15 -4.30
CA PRO A 466 29.87 11.36 -4.52
C PRO A 466 30.65 11.64 -3.24
N GLY A 467 31.83 11.02 -3.12
CA GLY A 467 32.70 11.19 -1.95
C GLY A 467 32.31 10.38 -0.72
N SER A 468 31.19 9.63 -0.76
CA SER A 468 30.82 8.68 0.30
C SER A 468 31.37 7.28 0.04
N ASP A 469 31.43 6.46 1.09
CA ASP A 469 31.62 5.01 1.03
C ASP A 469 30.28 4.24 1.24
N LYS A 470 29.14 4.94 1.19
CA LYS A 470 27.80 4.40 1.45
C LYS A 470 27.20 3.80 0.17
N LEU A 471 26.41 2.74 0.32
CA LEU A 471 25.63 2.11 -0.74
C LEU A 471 24.13 2.34 -0.53
N ASP A 472 23.37 2.26 -1.61
CA ASP A 472 21.93 2.49 -1.65
C ASP A 472 21.26 1.44 -2.54
N ALA A 473 20.31 0.69 -1.98
CA ALA A 473 19.58 -0.36 -2.68
C ALA A 473 18.66 0.18 -3.78
N SER A 474 18.28 1.46 -3.75
CA SER A 474 17.50 2.09 -4.82
C SER A 474 18.22 2.06 -6.18
N LEU A 475 19.56 1.96 -6.19
CA LEU A 475 20.34 1.82 -7.43
C LEU A 475 20.02 0.54 -8.22
N ALA A 476 19.36 -0.46 -7.61
CA ALA A 476 18.83 -1.60 -8.35
C ALA A 476 17.78 -1.17 -9.40
N LEU A 477 17.07 -0.06 -9.17
CA LEU A 477 16.11 0.51 -10.14
C LEU A 477 16.80 1.04 -11.41
N ALA A 478 18.08 1.39 -11.35
CA ALA A 478 18.83 1.89 -12.51
C ALA A 478 18.89 0.85 -13.65
N VAL A 479 18.91 -0.44 -13.31
CA VAL A 479 18.82 -1.55 -14.30
C VAL A 479 17.52 -1.46 -15.08
N ARG A 480 16.40 -1.28 -14.38
CA ARG A 480 15.07 -1.16 -14.98
C ARG A 480 14.95 0.10 -15.84
N PHE A 481 15.64 1.17 -15.46
CA PHE A 481 15.63 2.42 -16.20
C PHE A 481 16.50 2.37 -17.45
N GLY A 482 17.29 1.30 -17.62
CA GLY A 482 18.19 1.13 -18.76
C GLY A 482 19.38 2.08 -18.71
N PHE A 483 19.81 2.50 -17.51
CA PHE A 483 21.03 3.28 -17.37
C PHE A 483 22.22 2.49 -17.93
N ASP A 484 23.08 3.16 -18.71
CA ASP A 484 24.18 2.50 -19.40
C ASP A 484 25.22 1.93 -18.41
N GLY A 485 25.98 0.92 -18.83
CA GLY A 485 26.99 0.28 -17.97
C GLY A 485 26.52 -1.00 -17.28
N ARG A 486 26.01 -1.97 -18.07
CA ARG A 486 25.59 -3.31 -17.61
C ARG A 486 26.55 -3.96 -16.60
N GLU A 487 27.85 -3.91 -16.85
CA GLU A 487 28.88 -4.47 -15.97
C GLU A 487 28.96 -3.73 -14.63
N ARG A 488 28.99 -2.40 -14.65
CA ARG A 488 29.02 -1.56 -13.44
C ARG A 488 27.75 -1.73 -12.60
N LEU A 489 26.59 -1.85 -13.24
CA LEU A 489 25.33 -2.14 -12.56
C LEU A 489 25.38 -3.52 -11.89
N LEU A 490 25.88 -4.55 -12.58
CA LEU A 490 26.04 -5.88 -11.98
C LEU A 490 26.95 -5.86 -10.74
N LEU A 491 28.12 -5.21 -10.84
CA LEU A 491 29.04 -5.05 -9.72
C LEU A 491 28.41 -4.25 -8.56
N THR A 492 27.60 -3.24 -8.89
CA THR A 492 26.83 -2.48 -7.89
C THR A 492 25.81 -3.37 -7.18
N LEU A 493 25.08 -4.23 -7.91
CA LEU A 493 24.16 -5.21 -7.30
C LEU A 493 24.89 -6.21 -6.41
N ASP A 494 26.07 -6.69 -6.82
CA ASP A 494 26.90 -7.58 -6.00
C ASP A 494 27.36 -6.90 -4.70
N ALA A 495 27.72 -5.61 -4.77
CA ALA A 495 28.08 -4.83 -3.60
C ALA A 495 26.88 -4.58 -2.66
N ILE A 496 25.72 -4.24 -3.21
CA ILE A 496 24.47 -4.08 -2.45
C ILE A 496 24.11 -5.39 -1.75
N ASP A 497 24.17 -6.52 -2.45
CA ASP A 497 23.81 -7.82 -1.87
C ASP A 497 24.73 -8.21 -0.72
N ARG A 498 26.03 -7.96 -0.86
CA ARG A 498 27.04 -8.25 0.16
C ARG A 498 26.90 -7.36 1.40
N GLU A 499 26.62 -6.06 1.24
CA GLU A 499 26.72 -5.09 2.34
C GLU A 499 25.37 -4.65 2.91
N LEU A 500 24.28 -4.76 2.15
CA LEU A 500 22.92 -4.40 2.58
C LEU A 500 21.99 -5.61 2.71
N GLY A 501 22.44 -6.82 2.33
CA GLY A 501 21.66 -8.05 2.45
C GLY A 501 21.62 -8.60 3.87
N ALA A 502 20.45 -9.10 4.27
CA ALA A 502 20.21 -9.85 5.50
C ALA A 502 19.30 -11.05 5.20
N GLY A 503 19.92 -12.20 4.93
CA GLY A 503 19.18 -13.39 4.47
C GLY A 503 18.53 -13.14 3.09
N PRO A 504 17.21 -13.33 2.93
CA PRO A 504 16.52 -13.04 1.68
C PRO A 504 16.16 -11.56 1.50
N PHE A 505 16.45 -10.69 2.47
CA PHE A 505 16.00 -9.30 2.52
C PHE A 505 17.14 -8.28 2.35
N HIS A 506 16.79 -7.03 2.05
CA HIS A 506 17.74 -5.91 1.90
C HIS A 506 17.33 -4.66 2.69
N TYR A 507 18.30 -4.02 3.33
CA TYR A 507 18.14 -2.67 3.90
C TYR A 507 18.16 -1.59 2.81
N ARG A 508 17.58 -0.41 3.10
CA ARG A 508 17.54 0.73 2.17
C ARG A 508 18.93 1.19 1.75
N TYR A 509 19.80 1.46 2.72
CA TYR A 509 21.15 1.98 2.51
C TYR A 509 22.07 1.69 3.71
N THR A 510 23.36 1.98 3.55
CA THR A 510 24.38 1.70 4.57
C THR A 510 24.04 2.37 5.91
N GLY A 511 23.99 1.58 6.97
CA GLY A 511 23.72 2.02 8.36
C GLY A 511 22.35 1.61 8.89
N MET A 512 21.39 1.30 8.01
CA MET A 512 19.99 1.07 8.40
C MET A 512 19.73 -0.19 9.24
N HIS A 513 20.65 -1.16 9.22
CA HIS A 513 20.59 -2.33 10.12
C HIS A 513 20.56 -1.97 11.62
N ALA A 514 20.95 -0.75 11.99
CA ALA A 514 20.92 -0.26 13.37
C ALA A 514 19.64 0.50 13.73
N GLU A 515 18.76 0.80 12.76
CA GLU A 515 17.65 1.74 12.94
C GLU A 515 16.27 1.16 12.56
N GLU A 516 16.22 0.24 11.58
CA GLU A 516 14.98 -0.22 10.95
C GLU A 516 15.04 -1.69 10.49
N GLY A 517 13.90 -2.23 10.08
CA GLY A 517 13.80 -3.52 9.39
C GLY A 517 14.30 -3.47 7.93
N CYS A 518 14.35 -4.62 7.27
CA CYS A 518 14.63 -4.67 5.84
C CYS A 518 13.39 -4.26 5.03
N PHE A 519 13.58 -3.42 4.01
CA PHE A 519 12.50 -2.96 3.14
C PHE A 519 12.20 -4.02 2.08
N LEU A 520 10.95 -4.51 2.05
CA LEU A 520 10.54 -5.53 1.08
C LEU A 520 10.73 -5.07 -0.37
N ALA A 521 10.47 -3.79 -0.65
CA ALA A 521 10.67 -3.22 -1.98
C ALA A 521 12.10 -3.38 -2.50
N CYS A 522 13.11 -3.07 -1.67
CA CYS A 522 14.53 -3.26 -2.03
C CYS A 522 14.83 -4.72 -2.38
N SER A 523 14.27 -5.65 -1.61
CA SER A 523 14.46 -7.08 -1.80
C SER A 523 13.91 -7.55 -3.17
N PHE A 524 12.71 -7.08 -3.55
CA PHE A 524 12.11 -7.38 -4.85
C PHE A 524 12.76 -6.63 -6.03
N TRP A 525 13.27 -5.42 -5.82
CA TRP A 525 14.06 -4.72 -6.85
C TRP A 525 15.32 -5.49 -7.19
N MET A 526 15.97 -6.07 -6.19
CA MET A 526 17.16 -6.89 -6.40
C MET A 526 16.84 -8.19 -7.18
N VAL A 527 15.66 -8.79 -7.00
CA VAL A 527 15.16 -9.90 -7.84
C VAL A 527 14.96 -9.43 -9.29
N SER A 528 14.21 -8.34 -9.46
CA SER A 528 13.88 -7.79 -10.78
C SER A 528 15.13 -7.43 -11.57
N ALA A 529 16.08 -6.74 -10.93
CA ALA A 529 17.33 -6.30 -11.54
C ALA A 529 18.19 -7.49 -12.01
N ARG A 530 18.34 -8.55 -11.20
CA ARG A 530 19.08 -9.76 -11.59
C ARG A 530 18.45 -10.44 -12.80
N ALA A 531 17.13 -10.60 -12.80
CA ALA A 531 16.41 -11.20 -13.92
C ALA A 531 16.57 -10.36 -15.21
N GLN A 532 16.41 -9.03 -15.14
CA GLN A 532 16.63 -8.14 -16.30
C GLN A 532 18.06 -8.16 -16.84
N LEU A 533 19.05 -8.42 -15.97
CA LEU A 533 20.43 -8.65 -16.37
C LEU A 533 20.68 -10.08 -16.88
N GLY A 534 19.66 -10.93 -17.01
CA GLY A 534 19.77 -12.28 -17.56
C GLY A 534 20.12 -13.37 -16.54
N PHE A 535 20.19 -13.05 -15.25
CA PHE A 535 20.42 -14.02 -14.16
C PHE A 535 19.09 -14.58 -13.64
N VAL A 536 18.26 -15.12 -14.54
CA VAL A 536 16.87 -15.50 -14.26
C VAL A 536 16.76 -16.62 -13.22
N ALA A 537 17.62 -17.64 -13.31
CA ALA A 537 17.60 -18.77 -12.37
C ALA A 537 17.93 -18.32 -10.93
N GLU A 538 18.94 -17.47 -10.78
CA GLU A 538 19.32 -16.87 -9.50
C GLU A 538 18.19 -15.98 -8.96
N ALA A 539 17.61 -15.13 -9.83
CA ALA A 539 16.49 -14.27 -9.46
C ALA A 539 15.27 -15.09 -8.99
N ARG A 540 14.99 -16.22 -9.65
CA ARG A 540 13.91 -17.14 -9.25
C ARG A 540 14.17 -17.76 -7.89
N GLU A 541 15.37 -18.31 -7.64
CA GLU A 541 15.69 -18.87 -6.33
C GLU A 541 15.50 -17.81 -5.23
N ARG A 542 15.92 -16.59 -5.51
CA ARG A 542 15.83 -15.47 -4.56
C ARG A 542 14.38 -15.06 -4.30
N TYR A 543 13.54 -15.02 -5.35
CA TYR A 543 12.11 -14.82 -5.24
C TYR A 543 11.44 -15.91 -4.38
N ASP A 544 11.77 -17.18 -4.61
CA ASP A 544 11.20 -18.31 -3.89
C ASP A 544 11.57 -18.27 -2.39
N ARG A 545 12.82 -17.91 -2.06
CA ARG A 545 13.24 -17.70 -0.66
C ARG A 545 12.54 -16.52 0.01
N LEU A 546 12.39 -15.41 -0.72
CA LEU A 546 11.73 -14.20 -0.23
C LEU A 546 10.24 -14.46 0.06
N THR A 547 9.53 -15.10 -0.86
CA THR A 547 8.10 -15.43 -0.69
C THR A 547 7.87 -16.47 0.39
N ALA A 548 8.75 -17.47 0.53
CA ALA A 548 8.68 -18.43 1.65
C ALA A 548 8.78 -17.71 3.01
N ALA A 549 9.69 -16.74 3.13
CA ALA A 549 9.87 -15.95 4.35
C ALA A 549 8.69 -15.00 4.66
N LEU A 550 7.86 -14.68 3.67
CA LEU A 550 6.70 -13.79 3.80
C LEU A 550 5.35 -14.52 3.87
N SER A 551 5.37 -15.85 3.88
CA SER A 551 4.16 -16.71 3.79
C SER A 551 3.10 -16.45 4.86
N GLN A 552 3.52 -15.96 6.03
CA GLN A 552 2.66 -15.61 7.15
C GLN A 552 1.74 -14.39 6.91
N GLY A 553 2.05 -13.52 5.95
CA GLY A 553 1.29 -12.30 5.66
C GLY A 553 0.00 -12.51 4.85
N HIS A 554 -0.34 -13.77 4.51
CA HIS A 554 -1.54 -14.12 3.72
C HIS A 554 -1.73 -13.32 2.42
N GLY A 555 -0.61 -12.87 1.82
CA GLY A 555 -0.61 -12.10 0.58
C GLY A 555 -0.86 -10.61 0.74
N VAL A 556 -0.88 -10.08 1.97
CA VAL A 556 -0.81 -8.63 2.27
C VAL A 556 0.61 -8.33 2.74
N LEU A 557 1.33 -7.45 2.04
CA LEU A 557 2.71 -7.09 2.33
C LEU A 557 2.76 -5.79 3.13
N SER A 558 3.60 -5.78 4.16
CA SER A 558 3.98 -4.56 4.88
C SER A 558 5.13 -3.83 4.17
N GLU A 559 5.52 -2.69 4.72
CA GLU A 559 6.70 -1.95 4.28
C GLU A 559 7.99 -2.73 4.50
N MET A 560 8.15 -3.27 5.70
CA MET A 560 9.39 -3.84 6.18
C MET A 560 9.18 -5.18 6.89
N VAL A 561 10.29 -5.84 7.15
CA VAL A 561 10.36 -7.06 7.96
C VAL A 561 11.60 -7.01 8.84
N ASP A 562 11.48 -7.48 10.07
CA ASP A 562 12.65 -7.76 10.91
C ASP A 562 13.34 -9.02 10.36
N PRO A 563 14.59 -8.94 9.86
CA PRO A 563 15.26 -10.09 9.26
C PRO A 563 15.67 -11.17 10.28
N GLY A 564 15.69 -10.86 11.58
CA GLY A 564 16.03 -11.79 12.65
C GLY A 564 14.83 -12.59 13.14
N THR A 565 13.67 -11.95 13.30
CA THR A 565 12.44 -12.60 13.80
C THR A 565 11.47 -13.01 12.70
N GLY A 566 11.52 -12.33 11.55
CA GLY A 566 10.52 -12.43 10.48
C GLY A 566 9.26 -11.60 10.75
N ASP A 567 9.17 -10.85 11.84
CA ASP A 567 8.00 -10.01 12.13
C ASP A 567 7.85 -8.91 11.07
N PHE A 568 6.62 -8.70 10.62
CA PHE A 568 6.30 -7.59 9.73
C PHE A 568 6.39 -6.27 10.49
N LEU A 569 6.91 -5.24 9.82
CA LEU A 569 7.13 -3.88 10.33
C LEU A 569 6.68 -2.84 9.29
N GLY A 570 6.49 -1.61 9.73
CA GLY A 570 6.02 -0.49 8.91
C GLY A 570 4.58 -0.65 8.40
N ASN A 571 4.11 0.33 7.62
CA ASN A 571 2.72 0.44 7.23
C ASN A 571 2.24 -0.72 6.31
N LEU A 572 0.92 -0.99 6.29
CA LEU A 572 0.32 -2.09 5.52
C LEU A 572 -1.16 -1.86 5.11
N PRO A 573 -1.65 -2.49 4.02
CA PRO A 573 -0.88 -2.94 2.86
C PRO A 573 0.00 -1.80 2.33
N GLN A 574 1.23 -2.11 1.97
CA GLN A 574 2.18 -1.13 1.46
C GLN A 574 2.29 -1.21 -0.06
N GLY A 575 2.09 -0.08 -0.72
CA GLY A 575 2.03 0.04 -2.17
C GLY A 575 3.34 -0.37 -2.85
N LEU A 576 4.46 0.26 -2.51
CA LEU A 576 5.79 -0.04 -3.05
C LEU A 576 6.24 -1.51 -2.94
N SER A 577 5.86 -2.22 -1.88
CA SER A 577 6.13 -3.64 -1.61
C SER A 577 5.32 -4.52 -2.54
N HIS A 578 4.00 -4.29 -2.64
CA HIS A 578 3.15 -5.04 -3.59
C HIS A 578 3.53 -4.77 -5.03
N LEU A 579 3.85 -3.52 -5.34
CA LEU A 579 4.30 -3.07 -6.64
C LEU A 579 5.60 -3.75 -7.08
N SER A 580 6.63 -3.69 -6.24
CA SER A 580 7.92 -4.30 -6.53
C SER A 580 7.81 -5.82 -6.67
N HIS A 581 6.92 -6.45 -5.90
CA HIS A 581 6.56 -7.85 -6.05
C HIS A 581 5.94 -8.15 -7.44
N LEU A 582 5.00 -7.33 -7.92
CA LEU A 582 4.45 -7.48 -9.28
C LEU A 582 5.54 -7.33 -10.35
N MET A 583 6.43 -6.37 -10.20
CA MET A 583 7.53 -6.17 -11.15
C MET A 583 8.46 -7.38 -11.23
N ALA A 584 8.82 -7.95 -10.07
CA ALA A 584 9.65 -9.15 -10.02
C ALA A 584 8.96 -10.31 -10.76
N LEU A 585 7.66 -10.49 -10.54
CA LEU A 585 6.86 -11.51 -11.22
C LEU A 585 6.77 -11.29 -12.74
N SER A 586 6.51 -10.06 -13.20
CA SER A 586 6.46 -9.73 -14.63
C SER A 586 7.76 -10.08 -15.33
N VAL A 587 8.91 -9.64 -14.78
CA VAL A 587 10.21 -9.91 -15.40
C VAL A 587 10.52 -11.41 -15.40
N LEU A 588 10.24 -12.12 -14.32
CA LEU A 588 10.46 -13.57 -14.24
C LEU A 588 9.57 -14.37 -15.19
N ASN A 589 8.40 -13.83 -15.56
CA ASN A 589 7.47 -14.47 -16.50
C ASN A 589 7.86 -14.23 -17.97
N ASP A 590 8.29 -13.01 -18.32
CA ASP A 590 8.66 -12.66 -19.69
C ASP A 590 9.80 -13.52 -20.24
N ASP A 591 10.74 -13.96 -19.39
CA ASP A 591 11.81 -14.89 -19.77
C ASP A 591 11.36 -16.35 -19.84
N ALA A 592 10.33 -16.74 -19.08
CA ALA A 592 9.74 -18.07 -19.18
C ALA A 592 8.95 -18.25 -20.49
N ALA A 593 8.45 -17.16 -21.08
CA ALA A 593 7.80 -17.16 -22.39
C ALA A 593 8.79 -17.11 -23.57
N ARG A 594 10.07 -16.81 -23.32
CA ARG A 594 11.16 -16.75 -24.32
C ARG A 594 11.99 -18.04 -24.41
N ASN A 595 11.81 -18.96 -23.47
CA ASN A 595 12.38 -20.32 -23.46
C ASN A 595 11.30 -21.35 -23.75
#